data_AF-A0AAD6WLY9-F1
#
_entry.id   AF-A0AAD6WLY9-F1
#
_cell.length_a   1.000
_cell.length_b   1.000
_cell.length_c   1.000
_cell.angle_alpha   90.00
_cell.angle_beta   90.00
_cell.angle_gamma   90.00
#
_symmetry.space_group_name_H-M   'P 1'
#
loop_
_entity.id
_entity.type
_entity.pdbx_description
1 polymer ?
#
loop_
_entity_poly.entity_id
_entity_poly.type
_entity_poly.pdbx_seq_one_letter_code
_entity_poly.pdbx_strand_id
1 'polypeptide(L)'
;LILSDHNLSVERLRYPGRYRAAAPRHLRLCRFCRVAVEDEAHALLVCIGDSRLQPLRSSFMHEIFDVLGSFDGKWNADEPYEFLKWMLSQRKITVRLAKFVADILDVYNASPRYVPA
;
A
#
# COMPACT_ATOMS: atom_id res chain seq x y z
N LEU A 1 7.65 -1.40 12.34
CA LEU A 1 7.10 -0.47 11.33
C LEU A 1 5.59 -0.40 11.52
N ILE A 2 4.93 0.69 11.11
CA ILE A 2 3.45 0.85 11.11
C ILE A 2 2.72 -0.29 10.35
N LEU A 3 3.47 -1.13 9.63
CA LEU A 3 3.00 -2.12 8.67
C LEU A 3 3.51 -3.56 8.97
N SER A 4 4.16 -3.79 10.11
CA SER A 4 4.87 -5.06 10.39
C SER A 4 3.98 -6.32 10.49
N ASP A 5 2.65 -6.19 10.63
CA ASP A 5 1.72 -7.32 10.59
C ASP A 5 0.51 -7.06 9.67
N HIS A 6 0.72 -6.39 8.52
CA HIS A 6 -0.36 -6.16 7.58
C HIS A 6 -0.71 -7.43 6.77
N ASN A 7 -1.91 -7.43 6.19
CA ASN A 7 -2.44 -8.58 5.45
C ASN A 7 -2.03 -8.67 3.98
N LEU A 8 -1.11 -7.80 3.54
CA LEU A 8 -0.60 -7.78 2.17
C LEU A 8 0.22 -9.04 1.84
N SER A 9 0.21 -9.45 0.57
CA SER A 9 0.89 -10.66 0.11
C SER A 9 2.39 -10.61 0.36
N VAL A 10 3.04 -9.43 0.31
CA VAL A 10 4.49 -9.32 0.53
C VAL A 10 4.91 -9.91 1.87
N GLU A 11 4.11 -9.72 2.93
CA GLU A 11 4.39 -10.26 4.26
C GLU A 11 3.77 -11.64 4.45
N ARG A 12 2.51 -11.81 4.04
CA ARG A 12 1.76 -13.04 4.35
C ARG A 12 2.20 -14.25 3.53
N LEU A 13 2.74 -14.03 2.33
CA LEU A 13 3.28 -15.10 1.50
C LEU A 13 4.77 -15.34 1.71
N ARG A 14 5.44 -14.51 2.53
CA ARG A 14 6.87 -14.62 2.85
C ARG A 14 7.23 -15.88 3.62
N TYR A 15 6.37 -16.26 4.56
CA TYR A 15 6.59 -17.44 5.39
C TYR A 15 5.84 -18.64 4.81
N PRO A 16 6.32 -19.87 5.02
CA PRO A 16 5.55 -21.07 4.71
C PRO A 16 4.31 -21.15 5.61
N GLY A 17 3.20 -21.66 5.05
CA GLY A 17 2.01 -22.03 5.80
C GLY A 17 1.89 -23.55 5.93
N ARG A 18 0.87 -24.03 6.65
CA ARG A 18 0.63 -25.47 6.89
C ARG A 18 0.64 -26.33 5.63
N TYR A 19 0.13 -25.82 4.51
CA TYR A 19 0.01 -26.53 3.24
C TYR A 19 0.56 -25.73 2.05
N ARG A 20 1.41 -24.72 2.30
CA ARG A 20 1.90 -23.81 1.26
C ARG A 20 3.35 -23.44 1.52
N ALA A 21 4.22 -23.60 0.53
CA ALA A 21 5.59 -23.11 0.59
C ALA A 21 5.64 -21.56 0.64
N ALA A 22 6.76 -21.00 1.11
CA ALA A 22 7.02 -19.58 0.97
C ALA A 22 7.05 -19.19 -0.52
N ALA A 23 6.36 -18.10 -0.88
CA ALA A 23 6.37 -17.64 -2.26
C ALA A 23 7.57 -16.69 -2.48
N PRO A 24 8.34 -16.85 -3.57
CA PRO A 24 9.29 -15.83 -4.03
C PRO A 24 8.63 -14.46 -4.15
N ARG A 25 9.35 -13.37 -3.83
CA ARG A 25 8.78 -12.01 -3.79
C ARG A 25 8.04 -11.62 -5.08
N HIS A 26 8.61 -11.93 -6.24
CA HIS A 26 8.04 -11.61 -7.54
C HIS A 26 6.72 -12.35 -7.83
N LEU A 27 6.41 -13.43 -7.10
CA LEU A 27 5.15 -14.16 -7.22
C LEU A 27 4.09 -13.70 -6.21
N ARG A 28 4.41 -12.78 -5.29
CA ARG A 28 3.47 -12.24 -4.29
C ARG A 28 2.60 -11.14 -4.89
N LEU A 29 1.93 -11.46 -6.00
CA LEU A 29 1.19 -10.50 -6.81
C LEU A 29 -0.01 -9.89 -6.05
N CYS A 30 -0.36 -8.67 -6.43
CA CYS A 30 -1.53 -7.94 -5.94
C CYS A 30 -2.82 -8.68 -6.25
N ARG A 31 -3.65 -8.86 -5.22
CA ARG A 31 -4.95 -9.52 -5.33
C ARG A 31 -5.91 -8.84 -6.30
N PHE A 32 -5.74 -7.53 -6.49
CA PHE A 32 -6.57 -6.73 -7.38
C PHE A 32 -6.03 -6.74 -8.81
N CYS A 33 -4.84 -6.17 -9.05
CA CYS A 33 -4.36 -6.00 -10.42
C CYS A 33 -3.64 -7.24 -10.98
N ARG A 34 -3.07 -8.11 -10.14
CA ARG A 34 -2.27 -9.29 -10.53
C ARG A 34 -1.05 -9.01 -11.42
N VAL A 35 -0.66 -7.75 -11.59
CA VAL A 35 0.48 -7.36 -12.46
C VAL A 35 1.73 -7.02 -11.63
N ALA A 36 1.55 -6.45 -10.44
CA ALA A 36 2.66 -6.02 -9.58
C ALA A 36 2.63 -6.76 -8.22
N VAL A 37 3.75 -6.71 -7.49
CA VAL A 37 3.84 -7.26 -6.13
C VAL A 37 2.89 -6.51 -5.19
N GLU A 38 2.17 -7.23 -4.34
CA GLU A 38 1.32 -6.66 -3.28
C GLU A 38 2.18 -6.22 -2.09
N ASP A 39 2.84 -5.09 -2.24
CA ASP A 39 3.57 -4.42 -1.17
C ASP A 39 2.91 -3.08 -0.79
N GLU A 40 3.46 -2.44 0.23
CA GLU A 40 2.90 -1.25 0.85
C GLU A 40 2.85 -0.08 -0.13
N ALA A 41 3.91 0.13 -0.90
CA ALA A 41 3.96 1.19 -1.90
C ALA A 41 2.92 0.95 -3.00
N HIS A 42 2.82 -0.28 -3.52
CA HIS A 42 1.82 -0.61 -4.53
C HIS A 42 0.39 -0.45 -3.99
N ALA A 43 0.11 -0.98 -2.80
CA ALA A 43 -1.22 -0.96 -2.21
C ALA A 43 -1.69 0.48 -1.92
N LEU A 44 -0.84 1.26 -1.26
CA LEU A 44 -1.15 2.61 -0.84
C LEU A 44 -1.21 3.57 -2.03
N LEU A 45 -0.31 3.46 -3.01
CA LEU A 45 -0.08 4.56 -3.95
C LEU A 45 -0.37 4.24 -5.42
N VAL A 46 -0.28 2.97 -5.85
CA VAL A 46 -0.20 2.64 -7.29
C VAL A 46 -1.38 1.83 -7.79
N CYS A 47 -1.87 0.85 -7.01
CA CYS A 47 -2.80 -0.15 -7.52
C CYS A 47 -4.11 0.45 -8.07
N ILE A 48 -4.43 0.21 -9.34
CA ILE A 48 -5.68 0.64 -9.99
C ILE A 48 -6.70 -0.51 -10.14
N GLY A 49 -6.44 -1.67 -9.54
CA GLY A 49 -7.25 -2.87 -9.73
C GLY A 49 -8.57 -2.90 -8.94
N ASP A 50 -8.81 -1.95 -8.04
CA ASP A 50 -10.06 -1.83 -7.27
C ASP A 50 -10.48 -0.35 -7.21
N SER A 51 -11.73 -0.08 -7.58
CA SER A 51 -12.28 1.27 -7.70
C SER A 51 -12.40 2.01 -6.37
N ARG A 52 -12.38 1.30 -5.23
CA ARG A 52 -12.44 1.90 -3.89
C ARG A 52 -11.13 2.59 -3.49
N LEU A 53 -10.00 2.24 -4.12
CA LEU A 53 -8.69 2.77 -3.75
C LEU A 53 -8.49 4.23 -4.20
N GLN A 54 -9.00 4.58 -5.38
CA GLN A 54 -8.77 5.91 -5.95
C GLN A 54 -9.40 7.03 -5.12
N PRO A 55 -10.66 6.95 -4.66
CA PRO A 55 -11.24 7.98 -3.79
C PRO A 55 -10.48 8.18 -2.48
N LEU A 56 -10.01 7.09 -1.84
CA LEU A 56 -9.22 7.15 -0.61
C LEU A 56 -7.90 7.89 -0.84
N ARG A 57 -7.20 7.59 -1.95
CA ARG A 57 -5.98 8.31 -2.33
C ARG A 57 -6.25 9.78 -2.60
N SER A 58 -7.26 10.10 -3.39
CA SER A 58 -7.59 11.49 -3.71
C SER A 58 -7.92 12.29 -2.46
N SER A 59 -8.73 11.76 -1.54
CA SER A 59 -9.05 12.41 -0.26
C SER A 59 -7.79 12.65 0.55
N PHE A 60 -6.99 11.61 0.76
CA PHE A 60 -5.75 11.70 1.52
C PHE A 60 -4.77 12.71 0.91
N MET A 61 -4.58 12.71 -0.41
CA MET A 61 -3.69 13.64 -1.11
C MET A 61 -4.15 15.09 -0.93
N HIS A 62 -5.45 15.39 -1.01
CA HIS A 62 -5.97 16.72 -0.70
C HIS A 62 -5.70 17.10 0.76
N GLU A 63 -5.99 16.20 1.71
CA GLU A 63 -5.81 16.48 3.15
C GLU A 63 -4.35 16.75 3.51
N ILE A 64 -3.39 16.03 2.92
CA ILE A 64 -1.97 16.29 3.19
C ILE A 64 -1.45 17.51 2.44
N PHE A 65 -2.03 17.84 1.28
CA PHE A 65 -1.72 19.07 0.56
C PHE A 65 -2.11 20.30 1.39
N ASP A 66 -3.30 20.29 2.01
CA ASP A 66 -3.75 21.38 2.88
C ASP A 66 -2.85 21.58 4.11
N VAL A 67 -2.23 20.50 4.61
CA VAL A 67 -1.36 20.54 5.79
C VAL A 67 0.09 20.93 5.45
N LEU A 68 0.60 20.46 4.30
CA LEU A 68 2.00 20.63 3.91
C LEU A 68 2.21 21.81 2.94
N GLY A 69 1.15 22.24 2.24
CA GLY A 69 1.14 23.30 1.24
C GLY A 69 1.71 22.92 -0.14
N SER A 70 2.67 22.01 -0.18
CA SER A 70 3.33 21.53 -1.40
C SER A 70 3.89 20.13 -1.19
N PHE A 71 4.06 19.38 -2.28
CA PHE A 71 4.80 18.11 -2.30
C PHE A 71 6.21 18.26 -2.87
N ASP A 72 6.65 19.46 -3.25
CA ASP A 72 7.98 19.77 -3.81
C ASP A 72 8.43 18.81 -4.93
N GLY A 73 7.50 18.37 -5.77
CA GLY A 73 7.75 17.40 -6.85
C GLY A 73 8.13 15.99 -6.37
N LYS A 74 7.93 15.66 -5.08
CA LYS A 74 8.27 14.36 -4.50
C LYS A 74 7.39 13.22 -4.98
N TRP A 75 6.23 13.51 -5.55
CA TRP A 75 5.37 12.47 -6.14
C TRP A 75 5.92 12.05 -7.50
N ASN A 76 6.34 10.79 -7.59
CA ASN A 76 6.69 10.11 -8.83
C ASN A 76 6.06 8.71 -8.83
N ALA A 77 5.25 8.41 -9.84
CA ALA A 77 4.58 7.11 -9.97
C ALA A 77 5.57 5.96 -10.20
N ASP A 78 6.74 6.25 -10.76
CA ASP A 78 7.81 5.26 -10.98
C ASP A 78 8.59 4.95 -9.70
N GLU A 79 8.54 5.85 -8.71
CA GLU A 79 9.27 5.74 -7.42
C GLU A 79 8.34 5.87 -6.20
N PRO A 80 7.28 5.04 -6.09
CA PRO A 80 6.27 5.18 -5.04
C PRO A 80 6.85 4.96 -3.63
N TYR A 81 7.93 4.19 -3.52
CA TYR A 81 8.64 3.98 -2.25
C TYR A 81 9.31 5.24 -1.72
N GLU A 82 9.88 6.07 -2.59
CA GLU A 82 10.54 7.31 -2.15
C GLU A 82 9.51 8.32 -1.66
N PHE A 83 8.35 8.39 -2.32
CA PHE A 83 7.24 9.18 -1.82
C PHE A 83 6.72 8.67 -0.47
N LEU A 84 6.57 7.35 -0.30
CA LEU A 84 6.15 6.75 0.97
C LEU A 84 7.14 7.05 2.11
N LYS A 85 8.45 6.93 1.86
CA LYS A 85 9.49 7.30 2.82
C LYS A 85 9.43 8.78 3.19
N TRP A 86 9.25 9.64 2.19
CA TRP A 86 9.09 11.07 2.42
C TRP A 86 7.87 11.35 3.31
N MET A 87 6.70 10.77 3.01
CA MET A 87 5.50 10.93 3.84
C MET A 87 5.72 10.47 5.28
N LEU A 88 6.41 9.34 5.49
CA LEU A 88 6.73 8.83 6.83
C LEU A 88 7.65 9.77 7.63
N SER A 89 8.45 10.60 6.95
CA SER A 89 9.28 11.62 7.61
C SER A 89 8.50 12.90 7.99
N GLN A 90 7.29 13.09 7.46
CA GLN A 90 6.46 14.26 7.73
C GLN A 90 5.62 14.09 9.01
N ARG A 91 6.13 14.58 10.15
CA ARG A 91 5.44 14.51 11.45
C ARG A 91 4.05 15.17 11.44
N LYS A 92 3.84 16.20 10.61
CA LYS A 92 2.57 16.94 10.53
C LYS A 92 1.39 16.09 10.03
N ILE A 93 1.66 15.03 9.28
CA ILE A 93 0.62 14.20 8.65
C ILE A 93 0.53 12.80 9.25
N THR A 94 1.28 12.48 10.30
CA THR A 94 1.36 11.11 10.85
C THR A 94 -0.01 10.50 11.16
N VAL A 95 -0.92 11.26 11.78
CA VAL A 95 -2.28 10.77 12.11
C VAL A 95 -3.10 10.51 10.84
N ARG A 96 -3.03 11.42 9.86
CA ARG A 96 -3.73 11.29 8.57
C ARG A 96 -3.19 10.11 7.77
N LEU A 97 -1.86 9.95 7.75
CA LEU A 97 -1.19 8.82 7.11
C LEU A 97 -1.59 7.49 7.75
N ALA A 98 -1.67 7.43 9.09
CA ALA A 98 -2.11 6.23 9.79
C ALA A 98 -3.56 5.86 9.45
N LYS A 99 -4.47 6.84 9.41
CA LYS A 99 -5.85 6.63 8.97
C LYS A 99 -5.93 6.15 7.52
N PHE A 100 -5.23 6.81 6.61
CA PHE A 100 -5.18 6.43 5.20
C PHE A 100 -4.66 4.99 5.00
N VAL A 101 -3.60 4.62 5.72
CA VAL A 101 -3.08 3.25 5.73
C VAL A 101 -4.15 2.27 6.19
N ALA A 102 -4.85 2.55 7.30
CA ALA A 102 -5.92 1.69 7.80
C ALA A 102 -7.06 1.54 6.78
N ASP A 103 -7.55 2.64 6.22
CA ASP A 103 -8.65 2.66 5.25
C ASP A 103 -8.29 1.85 3.98
N ILE A 104 -7.05 1.97 3.48
CA ILE A 104 -6.58 1.15 2.36
C ILE A 104 -6.49 -0.33 2.76
N LEU A 105 -5.92 -0.65 3.92
CA LEU A 105 -5.79 -2.03 4.36
C LEU A 105 -7.14 -2.71 4.55
N ASP A 106 -8.17 -1.98 4.98
CA ASP A 106 -9.54 -2.50 5.08
C ASP A 106 -10.10 -2.92 3.72
N VAL A 107 -9.84 -2.15 2.66
CA VAL A 107 -10.19 -2.54 1.28
C VAL A 107 -9.52 -3.85 0.88
N TYR A 108 -8.23 -4.01 1.18
CA TYR A 108 -7.50 -5.25 0.92
C TYR A 108 -8.03 -6.42 1.76
N ASN A 109 -8.30 -6.19 3.05
CA ASN A 109 -8.82 -7.19 3.99
C ASN A 109 -10.19 -7.73 3.57
N ALA A 110 -11.01 -6.89 2.94
CA ALA A 110 -12.32 -7.27 2.42
C ALA A 110 -12.27 -8.13 1.15
N SER A 111 -11.08 -8.48 0.64
CA SER A 111 -10.94 -9.26 -0.60
C SER A 111 -9.96 -10.42 -0.43
N PRO A 112 -10.28 -11.60 -0.99
CA PRO A 112 -9.41 -12.77 -0.86
C PRO A 112 -8.06 -12.49 -1.50
N ARG A 113 -7.00 -12.93 -0.84
CA ARG A 113 -5.62 -12.80 -1.35
C ARG A 113 -5.44 -13.67 -2.59
N TYR A 114 -4.72 -13.15 -3.59
CA TYR A 114 -4.23 -13.97 -4.69
C TYR A 114 -3.05 -14.84 -4.23
N VAL A 115 -3.15 -16.14 -4.43
CA VAL A 115 -2.09 -17.11 -4.15
C VAL A 115 -1.72 -17.76 -5.48
N PRO A 116 -0.46 -17.62 -5.94
CA PRO A 116 -0.01 -18.31 -7.14
C PRO A 116 -0.07 -19.84 -6.93
N ALA A 117 -0.47 -20.56 -7.98
CA ALA A 117 -0.53 -22.02 -7.99
C ALA A 117 0.87 -22.65 -7.93
#